data_AF-C5BPW8-F1
#
_entry.id   AF-C5BPW8-F1
#
_cell.length_a   1.000
_cell.length_b   1.000
_cell.length_c   1.000
_cell.angle_alpha   90.00
_cell.angle_beta   90.00
_cell.angle_gamma   90.00
#
_symmetry.space_group_name_H-M   'P 1'
#
loop_
_entity.id
_entity.type
_entity.pdbx_description
1 polymer ?
#
loop_
_entity_poly.entity_id
_entity_poly.type
_entity_poly.pdbx_seq_one_letter_code
_entity_poly.pdbx_strand_id
1 'polypeptide(L)'
;MINEWLFLFDSPVIWSILLLAFIVYGLLLQLIFSCRESAQWLAQHRAWAPNLRVLLSALPLLGLLGTITGLLKTFFRMGLENGLAIQEIISGGIAEALFTTQLGLLMVVPGLLLLAYLNRLSNEMSVNGLINRAKNRAGE
;
A
#
# COMPACT_ATOMS: atom_id res chain seq x y z
N MET A 1 -6.53 -28.42 6.44
CA MET A 1 -6.85 -27.09 6.99
C MET A 1 -5.66 -26.12 7.12
N ILE A 2 -4.62 -26.32 7.96
CA ILE A 2 -3.47 -25.37 8.02
C ILE A 2 -2.60 -25.43 6.74
N ASN A 3 -2.46 -26.62 6.16
CA ASN A 3 -1.60 -26.85 4.99
C ASN A 3 -2.16 -26.23 3.70
N GLU A 4 -3.47 -25.97 3.62
CA GLU A 4 -4.12 -25.32 2.47
C GLU A 4 -3.79 -23.82 2.38
N TRP A 5 -3.46 -23.18 3.51
CA TRP A 5 -3.02 -21.78 3.52
C TRP A 5 -1.54 -21.61 3.18
N LEU A 6 -0.74 -22.69 3.27
CA LEU A 6 0.70 -22.64 3.05
C LEU A 6 1.06 -22.52 1.56
N PHE A 7 0.23 -23.06 0.67
CA PHE A 7 0.40 -22.94 -0.79
C PHE A 7 0.26 -21.48 -1.27
N LEU A 8 -0.47 -20.64 -0.53
CA LEU A 8 -0.66 -19.23 -0.86
C LEU A 8 0.64 -18.43 -0.68
N PHE A 9 1.50 -18.82 0.27
CA PHE A 9 2.78 -18.15 0.54
C PHE A 9 3.90 -18.47 -0.47
N ASP A 10 3.69 -19.45 -1.36
CA ASP A 10 4.62 -19.75 -2.45
C ASP A 10 4.58 -18.71 -3.57
N SER A 11 3.55 -17.85 -3.61
CA SER A 11 3.47 -16.82 -4.63
C SER A 11 4.44 -15.67 -4.32
N PRO A 12 5.45 -15.41 -5.18
CA PRO A 12 6.40 -14.31 -4.99
C PRO A 12 5.71 -12.93 -4.99
N VAL A 13 4.47 -12.85 -5.49
CA VAL A 13 3.66 -11.63 -5.49
C VAL A 13 3.24 -11.22 -4.07
N ILE A 14 2.93 -12.16 -3.19
CA ILE A 14 2.57 -11.82 -1.80
C ILE A 14 3.76 -11.19 -1.08
N TRP A 15 4.95 -11.77 -1.27
CA TRP A 15 6.18 -11.23 -0.72
C TRP A 15 6.50 -9.84 -1.24
N SER A 16 6.25 -9.55 -2.53
CA SER A 16 6.44 -8.21 -3.07
C SER A 16 5.45 -7.19 -2.49
N ILE A 17 4.19 -7.58 -2.27
CA ILE A 17 3.18 -6.73 -1.60
C ILE A 17 3.59 -6.44 -0.16
N LEU A 18 4.02 -7.46 0.60
CA LEU A 18 4.43 -7.29 2.00
C LEU A 18 5.68 -6.42 2.13
N LEU A 19 6.68 -6.64 1.26
CA LEU A 19 7.90 -5.83 1.26
C LEU A 19 7.62 -4.38 0.90
N LEU A 20 6.79 -4.13 -0.12
CA LEU A 20 6.38 -2.78 -0.50
C LEU A 20 5.58 -2.11 0.64
N ALA A 21 4.62 -2.83 1.23
CA ALA A 21 3.84 -2.34 2.37
C ALA A 21 4.78 -1.96 3.53
N PHE A 22 5.73 -2.83 3.88
CA PHE A 22 6.68 -2.56 4.95
C PHE A 22 7.52 -1.31 4.69
N ILE A 23 8.03 -1.12 3.46
CA ILE A 23 8.77 0.09 3.08
C ILE A 23 7.89 1.34 3.21
N VAL A 24 6.65 1.28 2.72
CA VAL A 24 5.71 2.41 2.78
C VAL A 24 5.36 2.79 4.22
N TYR A 25 5.06 1.79 5.06
CA TYR A 25 4.79 2.02 6.48
C TYR A 25 6.03 2.54 7.22
N GLY A 26 7.22 2.02 6.90
CA GLY A 26 8.48 2.53 7.44
C GLY A 26 8.69 4.01 7.11
N LEU A 27 8.47 4.41 5.86
CA LEU A 27 8.56 5.81 5.43
C LEU A 27 7.51 6.69 6.11
N LEU A 28 6.26 6.22 6.21
CA LEU A 28 5.18 6.91 6.91
C LEU A 28 5.51 7.12 8.39
N LEU A 29 5.98 6.08 9.08
CA LEU A 29 6.37 6.15 10.48
C LEU A 29 7.57 7.07 10.68
N GLN A 30 8.55 7.02 9.79
CA GLN A 30 9.70 7.93 9.83
C GLN A 30 9.26 9.39 9.69
N LEU A 31 8.27 9.67 8.84
CA LEU A 31 7.71 11.01 8.68
C LEU A 31 6.98 11.49 9.94
N ILE A 32 6.21 10.61 10.58
CA ILE A 32 5.50 10.89 11.85
C ILE A 32 6.49 11.14 12.99
N PHE A 33 7.51 10.27 13.13
CA PHE A 33 8.50 10.39 14.22
C PHE A 33 9.43 11.59 14.08
N SER A 34 9.63 12.12 12.87
CA SER A 34 10.50 13.27 12.61
C SER A 34 9.91 14.62 13.05
N CYS A 35 8.81 14.64 13.81
CA CYS A 35 8.06 15.83 14.25
C CYS A 35 8.78 16.78 15.24
N ARG A 36 10.12 16.77 15.30
CA ARG A 36 10.92 17.48 16.32
C ARG A 36 11.47 18.84 15.86
N GLU A 37 11.46 19.17 14.57
CA GLU A 37 11.82 20.52 14.04
C GLU A 37 10.78 21.05 13.04
N SER A 38 9.96 22.01 13.47
CA SER A 38 8.72 22.42 12.78
C SER A 38 8.90 23.06 11.40
N ALA A 39 10.00 23.75 11.14
CA ALA A 39 10.23 24.41 9.85
C ALA A 39 10.84 23.47 8.79
N GLN A 40 11.77 22.59 9.19
CA GLN A 40 12.41 21.63 8.28
C GLN A 40 11.47 20.49 7.90
N TRP A 41 10.62 20.06 8.83
CA TRP A 41 9.64 18.99 8.60
C TRP A 41 8.68 19.28 7.45
N LEU A 42 8.22 20.54 7.32
CA LEU A 42 7.28 20.97 6.26
C LEU A 42 7.91 20.87 4.86
N ALA A 43 9.19 21.21 4.73
CA ALA A 43 9.93 21.09 3.47
C ALA A 43 10.13 19.62 3.08
N GLN A 44 10.45 18.78 4.06
CA GLN A 44 10.63 17.34 3.83
C GLN A 44 9.28 16.65 3.52
N HIS A 45 8.21 16.96 4.25
CA HIS A 45 6.87 16.42 3.98
C HIS A 45 6.41 16.74 2.55
N ARG A 46 6.60 17.99 2.08
CA ARG A 46 6.24 18.37 0.71
C ARG A 46 7.01 17.60 -0.35
N ALA A 47 8.28 17.27 -0.11
CA ALA A 47 9.09 16.51 -1.06
C ALA A 47 8.68 15.02 -1.13
N TRP A 48 8.33 14.42 0.01
CA TRP A 48 8.08 12.98 0.11
C TRP A 48 6.60 12.57 -0.04
N ALA A 49 5.65 13.46 0.25
CA ALA A 49 4.22 13.17 0.18
C ALA A 49 3.74 12.67 -1.22
N PRO A 50 4.19 13.24 -2.35
CA PRO A 50 3.81 12.74 -3.68
C PRO A 50 4.31 11.31 -3.91
N ASN A 51 5.54 11.02 -3.50
CA ASN A 51 6.16 9.70 -3.66
C ASN A 51 5.43 8.64 -2.83
N LEU A 52 5.08 8.96 -1.57
CA LEU A 52 4.28 8.07 -0.72
C LEU A 52 2.93 7.72 -1.34
N ARG A 53 2.26 8.71 -1.94
CA ARG A 53 0.96 8.48 -2.59
C ARG A 53 1.06 7.53 -3.79
N VAL A 54 2.14 7.64 -4.57
CA VAL A 54 2.41 6.72 -5.68
C VAL A 54 2.67 5.31 -5.16
N LEU A 55 3.52 5.17 -4.12
CA LEU A 55 3.82 3.87 -3.53
C LEU A 55 2.58 3.20 -2.90
N LEU A 56 1.71 3.98 -2.23
CA LEU A 56 0.44 3.49 -1.72
C LEU A 56 -0.47 3.01 -2.85
N SER A 57 -0.56 3.77 -3.94
CA SER A 57 -1.35 3.40 -5.12
C SER A 57 -0.83 2.11 -5.80
N ALA A 58 0.46 1.78 -5.63
CA ALA A 58 1.04 0.57 -6.18
C ALA A 58 0.61 -0.72 -5.44
N LEU A 59 0.26 -0.66 -4.15
CA LEU A 59 -0.22 -1.82 -3.37
C LEU A 59 -1.46 -2.52 -3.98
N PRO A 60 -2.57 -1.84 -4.27
CA PRO A 60 -3.74 -2.47 -4.88
C PRO A 60 -3.47 -2.92 -6.33
N LEU A 61 -2.61 -2.19 -7.06
CA LEU A 61 -2.21 -2.59 -8.42
C LEU A 61 -1.40 -3.90 -8.41
N LEU A 62 -0.51 -4.10 -7.43
CA LEU A 62 0.18 -5.37 -7.23
C LEU A 62 -0.78 -6.49 -6.82
N GLY A 63 -1.79 -6.19 -6.00
CA GLY A 63 -2.85 -7.16 -5.68
C GLY A 63 -3.63 -7.64 -6.90
N LEU A 64 -3.94 -6.72 -7.83
CA LEU A 64 -4.56 -7.00 -9.12
C LEU A 64 -3.61 -7.74 -10.08
N LEU A 65 -2.31 -7.44 -10.06
CA LEU A 65 -1.33 -8.25 -10.78
C LEU A 65 -1.35 -9.70 -10.27
N GLY A 66 -1.48 -9.88 -8.95
CA GLY A 66 -1.64 -11.19 -8.32
C GLY A 66 -2.86 -11.96 -8.84
N THR A 67 -4.02 -11.32 -9.02
CA THR A 67 -5.19 -12.00 -9.60
C THR A 67 -4.95 -12.44 -11.04
N ILE A 68 -4.36 -11.57 -11.87
CA ILE A 68 -4.05 -11.91 -13.26
C ILE A 68 -3.09 -13.10 -13.32
N THR A 69 -2.03 -13.10 -12.51
CA THR A 69 -1.05 -14.20 -12.49
C THR A 69 -1.65 -15.51 -11.96
N GLY A 70 -2.47 -15.46 -10.91
CA GLY A 70 -3.16 -16.63 -10.34
C GLY A 70 -4.16 -17.25 -11.32
N LEU A 71 -4.99 -16.42 -11.97
CA LEU A 71 -5.91 -16.88 -13.01
C LEU A 71 -5.17 -17.46 -14.22
N LEU A 72 -4.07 -16.84 -14.67
CA LEU A 72 -3.26 -17.36 -15.77
C LEU A 72 -2.67 -18.74 -15.44
N LYS A 73 -2.12 -18.92 -14.24
CA LYS A 73 -1.59 -20.21 -13.75
C LYS A 73 -2.68 -21.28 -13.67
N THR A 74 -3.88 -20.89 -13.27
CA THR A 74 -5.06 -21.77 -13.22
C THR A 74 -5.44 -22.26 -14.61
N PHE A 75 -5.62 -21.34 -15.57
CA PHE A 75 -5.96 -21.70 -16.95
C PHE A 75 -4.88 -22.55 -17.62
N PHE A 76 -3.60 -22.28 -17.35
CA PHE A 76 -2.50 -23.09 -17.87
C PHE A 76 -2.57 -24.53 -17.36
N ARG A 77 -2.84 -24.74 -16.06
CA ARG A 77 -2.99 -26.08 -15.47
C ARG A 77 -4.22 -26.81 -16.01
N MET A 78 -5.33 -26.10 -16.22
CA MET A 78 -6.53 -26.69 -16.85
C MET A 78 -6.28 -27.21 -18.26
N GLY A 79 -5.37 -26.59 -19.02
CA GLY A 79 -5.01 -27.06 -20.36
C GLY A 79 -4.17 -28.33 -20.38
N LEU A 80 -3.58 -28.71 -19.24
CA LEU A 80 -2.71 -29.88 -19.10
C LEU A 80 -3.42 -31.08 -18.45
N GLU A 81 -4.47 -30.84 -17.67
CA GLU A 81 -5.17 -31.87 -16.88
C GLU A 81 -6.60 -32.11 -17.36
N ASN A 82 -7.03 -33.39 -17.36
CA ASN A 82 -8.38 -33.80 -17.79
C ASN A 82 -9.15 -34.43 -16.60
N GLY A 83 -10.45 -34.13 -16.47
CA GLY A 83 -11.36 -34.83 -15.53
C GLY A 83 -11.57 -34.12 -14.19
N LEU A 84 -11.80 -34.89 -13.11
CA LEU A 84 -12.18 -34.39 -11.76
C LEU A 84 -11.15 -33.43 -11.12
N ALA A 85 -9.88 -33.51 -11.53
CA ALA A 85 -8.82 -32.62 -11.06
C ALA A 85 -9.05 -31.15 -11.46
N ILE A 86 -9.80 -30.89 -12.53
CA ILE A 86 -10.08 -29.53 -13.03
C ILE A 86 -10.83 -28.70 -11.99
N GLN A 87 -11.80 -29.28 -11.28
CA GLN A 87 -12.61 -28.54 -10.31
C GLN A 87 -11.79 -28.08 -9.11
N GLU A 88 -10.89 -28.94 -8.62
CA GLU A 88 -9.98 -28.61 -7.51
C GLU A 88 -8.97 -27.53 -7.93
N ILE A 89 -8.38 -27.64 -9.12
CA ILE A 89 -7.45 -26.65 -9.70
C ILE A 89 -8.10 -25.28 -9.82
N ILE A 90 -9.32 -25.20 -10.37
CA ILE A 90 -10.05 -23.94 -10.53
C ILE A 90 -10.31 -23.30 -9.18
N SER A 91 -10.86 -24.06 -8.23
CA SER A 91 -11.26 -23.54 -6.93
C SER A 91 -10.05 -23.00 -6.13
N GLY A 92 -8.92 -23.72 -6.14
CA GLY A 92 -7.70 -23.29 -5.47
C GLY A 92 -7.05 -22.08 -6.13
N GLY A 93 -6.97 -22.07 -7.47
CA GLY A 93 -6.31 -21.00 -8.21
C GLY A 93 -7.07 -19.67 -8.21
N ILE A 94 -8.41 -19.72 -8.23
CA ILE A 94 -9.24 -18.52 -8.04
C ILE A 94 -9.14 -18.01 -6.60
N ALA A 95 -9.14 -18.90 -5.60
CA ALA A 95 -8.99 -18.51 -4.21
C ALA A 95 -7.65 -17.80 -3.96
N GLU A 96 -6.54 -18.31 -4.53
CA GLU A 96 -5.23 -17.65 -4.48
C GLU A 96 -5.27 -16.26 -5.11
N ALA A 97 -5.83 -16.16 -6.32
CA ALA A 97 -5.98 -14.88 -7.01
C ALA A 97 -6.75 -13.86 -6.16
N LEU A 98 -7.92 -14.22 -5.63
CA LEU A 98 -8.74 -13.30 -4.83
C LEU A 98 -8.03 -12.85 -3.56
N PHE A 99 -7.29 -13.75 -2.92
CA PHE A 99 -6.55 -13.46 -1.70
C PHE A 99 -5.46 -12.39 -1.91
N THR A 100 -4.73 -12.41 -3.03
CA THR A 100 -3.70 -11.38 -3.30
C THR A 100 -4.30 -9.99 -3.47
N THR A 101 -5.49 -9.87 -4.08
CA THR A 101 -6.20 -8.60 -4.19
C THR A 101 -6.72 -8.13 -2.83
N GLN A 102 -7.29 -9.05 -2.04
CA GLN A 102 -7.72 -8.73 -0.68
C GLN A 102 -6.56 -8.20 0.17
N LEU A 103 -5.39 -8.82 0.09
CA LEU A 103 -4.18 -8.36 0.78
C LEU A 103 -3.72 -6.97 0.31
N GLY A 104 -3.66 -6.72 -1.00
CA GLY A 104 -3.27 -5.41 -1.53
C GLY A 104 -4.18 -4.28 -1.05
N LEU A 105 -5.49 -4.54 -0.98
CA LEU A 105 -6.49 -3.60 -0.44
C LEU A 105 -6.36 -3.42 1.07
N LEU A 106 -6.19 -4.52 1.81
CA LEU A 106 -6.02 -4.47 3.27
C LEU A 106 -4.78 -3.67 3.67
N MET A 107 -3.71 -3.76 2.88
CA MET A 107 -2.45 -3.05 3.15
C MET A 107 -2.50 -1.57 2.74
N VAL A 108 -3.28 -1.17 1.73
CA VAL A 108 -3.32 0.24 1.28
C VAL A 108 -4.22 1.13 2.14
N VAL A 109 -5.34 0.59 2.64
CA VAL A 109 -6.33 1.38 3.40
C VAL A 109 -5.73 2.07 4.64
N PRO A 110 -4.99 1.37 5.53
CA PRO A 110 -4.41 2.03 6.70
C PRO A 110 -3.36 3.07 6.30
N GLY A 111 -2.56 2.79 5.27
CA GLY A 111 -1.54 3.71 4.76
C GLY A 111 -2.14 5.01 4.19
N LEU A 112 -3.28 4.94 3.50
CA LEU A 112 -3.99 6.12 3.02
C LEU A 112 -4.57 6.96 4.17
N LEU A 113 -5.12 6.32 5.20
CA LEU A 113 -5.61 7.01 6.39
C LEU A 113 -4.47 7.76 7.10
N LEU A 114 -3.31 7.11 7.23
CA LEU A 114 -2.13 7.73 7.83
C LEU A 114 -1.60 8.91 7.00
N LEU A 115 -1.54 8.75 5.67
CA LEU A 115 -1.15 9.83 4.78
C LEU A 115 -2.12 11.02 4.83
N ALA A 116 -3.43 10.76 4.91
CA ALA A 116 -4.43 11.80 5.06
C ALA A 116 -4.26 12.58 6.38
N TYR A 117 -3.99 11.87 7.48
CA TYR A 117 -3.68 12.49 8.77
C TYR A 117 -2.44 13.39 8.69
N LEU A 118 -1.34 12.89 8.09
CA LEU A 118 -0.10 13.66 7.89
C LEU A 118 -0.32 14.92 7.03
N ASN A 119 -1.11 14.81 5.96
CA ASN A 119 -1.41 15.93 5.09
C ASN A 119 -2.21 17.03 5.81
N ARG A 120 -3.12 16.64 6.70
CA ARG A 120 -3.85 17.61 7.54
C ARG A 120 -2.90 18.39 8.44
N LEU A 121 -2.01 17.68 9.14
CA LEU A 121 -1.01 18.31 10.02
C LEU A 121 -0.10 19.28 9.26
N SER A 122 0.37 18.87 8.08
CA SER A 122 1.18 19.74 7.22
C SER A 122 0.44 21.00 6.77
N ASN A 123 -0.86 20.90 6.48
CA ASN A 123 -1.64 22.04 6.03
C ASN A 123 -1.85 23.06 7.17
N GLU A 124 -2.18 22.57 8.38
CA GLU A 124 -2.35 23.41 9.58
C GLU A 124 -1.08 24.23 9.88
N MET A 125 0.10 23.61 9.79
CA MET A 125 1.37 24.32 9.98
C MET A 125 1.66 25.36 8.88
N SER A 126 1.32 25.06 7.62
CA SER A 126 1.49 26.00 6.52
C SER A 126 0.61 27.25 6.69
N VAL A 127 -0.63 27.09 7.15
CA VAL A 127 -1.56 28.21 7.38
C VAL A 127 -1.11 29.06 8.56
N ASN A 128 -0.74 28.45 9.69
CA ASN A 128 -0.27 29.19 10.87
C ASN A 128 0.99 30.02 10.57
N GLY A 129 1.90 29.49 9.73
CA GLY A 129 3.07 30.23 9.26
C GLY A 129 2.73 31.48 8.45
N LEU A 130 1.69 31.44 7.61
CA LEU A 130 1.23 32.59 6.84
C LEU A 130 0.58 33.66 7.72
N ILE A 131 -0.26 33.23 8.68
CA ILE A 131 -0.94 34.13 9.62
C ILE A 131 0.09 34.91 10.46
N ASN A 132 1.11 34.24 10.99
CA ASN A 132 2.16 34.91 11.78
C ASN A 132 2.94 35.94 10.95
N ARG A 133 3.23 35.63 9.67
CA ARG A 133 3.90 36.59 8.77
C ARG A 133 3.02 37.80 8.46
N ALA A 134 1.72 37.59 8.25
CA ALA A 134 0.77 38.69 8.01
C ALA A 134 0.64 39.60 9.25
N LYS A 135 0.57 39.01 10.45
CA LYS A 135 0.50 39.75 11.71
C LYS A 135 1.76 40.60 11.95
N ASN A 136 2.95 40.07 11.69
CA ASN A 136 4.20 40.83 11.84
C ASN A 136 4.28 42.04 10.90
N ARG A 137 3.74 41.94 9.67
CA ARG A 137 3.74 43.07 8.72
C ARG A 137 2.72 44.16 9.03
N ALA A 138 1.69 43.85 9.81
CA ALA A 138 0.64 44.81 10.17
C ALA A 138 0.91 45.55 11.49
N GLY A 139 1.95 45.13 12.22
CA GLY A 139 2.41 45.76 13.47
C GLY A 139 3.64 46.66 13.32
N GLU A 140 4.16 46.82 12.10
CA GLU A 140 5.14 47.83 11.68
C GLU A 140 4.40 48.96 10.93
#